data_AF-A0A2S8A799-F1
#
_entry.id   AF-A0A2S8A799-F1
#
_cell.length_a   1.000
_cell.length_b   1.000
_cell.length_c   1.000
_cell.angle_alpha   90.00
_cell.angle_beta   90.00
_cell.angle_gamma   90.00
#
_symmetry.space_group_name_H-M   'P 1'
#
loop_
_entity.id
_entity.type
_entity.pdbx_description
1 polymer ?
#
loop_
_entity_poly.entity_id
_entity_poly.type
_entity_poly.pdbx_seq_one_letter_code
_entity_poly.pdbx_strand_id
1 'polypeptide(L)'
;MFKKTQKYLLLNYPLLWNIKILPIGLTILGLNLLFFFFGYISGKIDFQDTSYYYYSSFRNMDLLYFIAGFTSVLTFIIWLIFYLKNNAFKSFYPKKSISLYYEWILIFILVSANALYCFSYNQGIVLRRQNQVSHKQFVKGVNILDKIRILIPKSETSYDETDVANPNNEHKDSVVASLLNYPESESFSFRSFFFADSTNLNTVRQWLIEDKKDSIKLLIQQYLDLQKKHNLETNLTADKWFDLIYHYPDFPINPQNHIEREKPVYEYSNKHVYYVQYNNLINGYQKINDNCLENSLSKTEQLLRTTLYISLFISIALFSFRVTSGKSWLISLVVAGLLIFIFGIAVAFFDILFNYDDEFIIIMLVISFWYGLFIIMIIYLANLILNHLPKRKSPVILNLSIWLIPILPLILYYTKFVDKSIFRNYPNLFFWINLIFVNIIFFFLMKPIKKLRALPEE
;
A
#
# COMPACT_ATOMS: atom_id res chain seq x y z
N MET A 1 -27.64 11.98 27.70
CA MET A 1 -26.40 11.29 28.13
C MET A 1 -25.14 12.14 27.89
N PHE A 2 -24.91 12.63 26.66
CA PHE A 2 -23.69 13.36 26.27
C PHE A 2 -23.34 14.59 27.14
N LYS A 3 -24.33 15.43 27.51
CA LYS A 3 -24.11 16.60 28.38
C LYS A 3 -23.56 16.21 29.77
N LYS A 4 -24.05 15.11 30.36
CA LYS A 4 -23.55 14.61 31.66
C LYS A 4 -22.10 14.13 31.54
N THR A 5 -21.78 13.38 30.48
CA THR A 5 -20.41 12.91 30.21
C THR A 5 -19.44 14.05 29.96
N GLN A 6 -19.84 15.08 29.20
CA GLN A 6 -19.02 16.27 28.97
C GLN A 6 -18.78 17.07 30.26
N LYS A 7 -19.79 17.21 31.13
CA LYS A 7 -19.64 17.85 32.44
C LYS A 7 -18.68 17.04 33.33
N TYR A 8 -18.80 15.71 33.35
CA TYR A 8 -17.90 14.85 34.10
C TYR A 8 -16.44 14.95 33.61
N LEU A 9 -16.20 14.93 32.29
CA LEU A 9 -14.88 15.11 31.71
C LEU A 9 -14.29 16.47 32.04
N LEU A 10 -15.08 17.54 31.99
CA LEU A 10 -14.61 18.87 32.34
C LEU A 10 -14.11 18.94 33.80
N LEU A 11 -14.82 18.28 34.72
CA LEU A 11 -14.51 18.32 36.16
C LEU A 11 -13.35 17.40 36.57
N ASN A 12 -13.24 16.22 35.96
CA ASN A 12 -12.28 15.19 36.39
C ASN A 12 -11.10 14.99 35.42
N TYR A 13 -11.30 15.26 34.13
CA TYR A 13 -10.32 15.00 33.07
C TYR A 13 -10.25 16.18 32.07
N PRO A 14 -9.84 17.38 32.52
CA PRO A 14 -9.92 18.61 31.73
C PRO A 14 -9.11 18.54 30.43
N LEU A 15 -8.02 17.76 30.39
CA LEU A 15 -7.23 17.51 29.18
C LEU A 15 -8.06 16.84 28.09
N LEU A 16 -8.75 15.74 28.43
CA LEU A 16 -9.59 14.97 27.52
C LEU A 16 -10.76 15.81 27.02
N TRP A 17 -11.35 16.61 27.92
CA TRP A 17 -12.41 17.55 27.57
C TRP A 17 -11.92 18.66 26.62
N ASN A 18 -10.70 19.16 26.82
CA ASN A 18 -10.13 20.23 25.99
C ASN A 18 -9.88 19.76 24.56
N ILE A 19 -9.32 18.55 24.40
CA ILE A 19 -9.05 17.93 23.10
C ILE A 19 -10.33 17.46 22.40
N LYS A 20 -11.46 17.45 23.10
CA LYS A 20 -12.74 16.93 22.60
C LYS A 20 -12.65 15.46 22.17
N ILE A 21 -11.85 14.68 22.91
CA ILE A 21 -11.51 13.31 22.52
C ILE A 21 -12.73 12.40 22.38
N LEU A 22 -13.73 12.55 23.25
CA LEU A 22 -14.89 11.67 23.26
C LEU A 22 -15.81 11.89 22.05
N PRO A 23 -16.29 13.11 21.74
CA PRO A 23 -17.09 13.33 20.52
C PRO A 23 -16.30 12.99 19.27
N ILE A 24 -15.06 13.46 19.15
CA ILE A 24 -14.31 13.25 17.91
C ILE A 24 -13.86 11.80 17.75
N GLY A 25 -13.46 11.15 18.84
CA GLY A 25 -13.03 9.75 18.83
C GLY A 25 -14.17 8.82 18.45
N LEU A 26 -15.39 9.07 18.93
CA LEU A 26 -16.58 8.31 18.50
C LEU A 26 -16.88 8.53 17.01
N THR A 27 -16.77 9.78 16.52
CA THR A 27 -16.94 10.06 15.08
C THR A 27 -15.89 9.35 14.23
N ILE A 28 -14.62 9.45 14.59
CA ILE A 28 -13.51 8.78 13.88
C ILE A 28 -13.68 7.26 13.89
N LEU A 29 -14.07 6.68 15.03
CA LEU A 29 -14.33 5.25 15.13
C LEU A 29 -15.50 4.82 14.24
N GLY A 30 -16.61 5.57 14.27
CA GLY A 30 -17.75 5.33 13.40
C GLY A 30 -17.40 5.40 11.92
N LEU A 31 -16.61 6.40 11.52
CA LEU A 31 -16.14 6.54 10.13
C LEU A 31 -15.19 5.42 9.72
N ASN A 32 -14.25 5.01 10.58
CA ASN A 32 -13.37 3.86 10.29
C ASN A 32 -14.18 2.57 10.08
N LEU A 33 -15.17 2.31 10.94
CA LEU A 33 -16.06 1.16 10.77
C LEU A 33 -16.85 1.26 9.46
N LEU A 34 -17.40 2.43 9.14
CA LEU A 34 -18.14 2.67 7.90
C LEU A 34 -17.27 2.41 6.66
N PHE A 35 -16.04 2.93 6.61
CA PHE A 35 -15.12 2.67 5.50
C PHE A 35 -14.71 1.21 5.43
N PHE A 36 -14.51 0.54 6.57
CA PHE A 36 -14.28 -0.90 6.61
C PHE A 36 -15.45 -1.68 5.99
N PHE A 37 -16.70 -1.35 6.35
CA PHE A 37 -17.89 -1.98 5.77
C PHE A 37 -18.00 -1.72 4.26
N PHE A 38 -17.73 -0.50 3.79
CA PHE A 38 -17.69 -0.23 2.36
C PHE A 38 -16.62 -1.04 1.63
N GLY A 39 -15.43 -1.18 2.22
CA GLY A 39 -14.38 -2.05 1.69
C GLY A 39 -14.79 -3.51 1.65
N TYR A 40 -15.49 -3.98 2.68
CA TYR A 40 -15.99 -5.34 2.72
C TYR A 40 -17.03 -5.63 1.64
N ILE A 41 -17.91 -4.66 1.33
CA ILE A 41 -18.92 -4.81 0.27
C ILE A 41 -18.25 -4.72 -1.11
N SER A 42 -17.37 -3.75 -1.32
CA SER A 42 -16.69 -3.53 -2.61
C SER A 42 -15.62 -4.57 -2.93
N GLY A 43 -15.09 -5.27 -1.92
CA GLY A 43 -13.99 -6.23 -2.07
C GLY A 43 -14.34 -7.54 -2.77
N LYS A 44 -15.62 -7.79 -3.10
CA LYS A 44 -16.07 -9.01 -3.80
C LYS A 44 -15.37 -9.11 -5.15
N ILE A 45 -14.73 -10.25 -5.40
CA ILE A 45 -14.08 -10.51 -6.70
C ILE A 45 -15.15 -10.90 -7.71
N ASP A 46 -15.19 -10.16 -8.80
CA ASP A 46 -15.95 -10.49 -9.99
C ASP A 46 -15.06 -11.32 -10.93
N PHE A 47 -15.50 -12.55 -11.19
CA PHE A 47 -14.82 -13.46 -12.10
C PHE A 47 -15.19 -13.18 -13.57
N GLN A 48 -16.25 -12.41 -13.86
CA GLN A 48 -16.63 -12.06 -15.23
C GLN A 48 -15.69 -11.04 -15.88
N ASP A 49 -14.82 -10.40 -15.10
CA ASP A 49 -13.82 -9.46 -15.58
C ASP A 49 -12.62 -10.19 -16.22
N THR A 50 -12.48 -10.06 -17.54
CA THR A 50 -11.40 -10.64 -18.35
C THR A 50 -10.08 -9.89 -18.20
N SER A 51 -10.07 -8.71 -17.57
CA SER A 51 -8.83 -7.99 -17.37
C SER A 51 -8.30 -8.08 -15.95
N TYR A 52 -7.03 -8.46 -15.88
CA TYR A 52 -6.23 -8.30 -14.68
C TYR A 52 -5.86 -6.82 -14.42
N TYR A 53 -5.73 -5.98 -15.47
CA TYR A 53 -5.24 -4.59 -15.39
C TYR A 53 -6.22 -3.49 -15.85
N TYR A 54 -7.32 -3.80 -16.55
CA TYR A 54 -8.07 -2.79 -17.29
C TYR A 54 -9.16 -2.10 -16.44
N TYR A 55 -8.83 -0.90 -15.97
CA TYR A 55 -9.65 0.30 -15.70
C TYR A 55 -10.96 0.23 -14.86
N SER A 56 -11.67 -0.88 -14.76
CA SER A 56 -13.02 -0.93 -14.14
C SER A 56 -12.96 -1.02 -12.61
N SER A 57 -12.06 -1.86 -12.07
CA SER A 57 -11.86 -2.01 -10.62
C SER A 57 -11.08 -0.83 -10.00
N PHE A 58 -10.28 -0.12 -10.78
CA PHE A 58 -9.54 1.06 -10.32
C PHE A 58 -10.45 2.28 -10.12
N ARG A 59 -11.40 2.58 -11.02
CA ARG A 59 -12.29 3.76 -10.91
C ARG A 59 -13.08 3.83 -9.60
N ASN A 60 -13.62 2.70 -9.14
CA ASN A 60 -14.43 2.66 -7.91
C ASN A 60 -13.56 2.70 -6.65
N MET A 61 -12.35 2.14 -6.68
CA MET A 61 -11.41 2.22 -5.57
C MET A 61 -10.86 3.64 -5.43
N ASP A 62 -10.49 4.30 -6.54
CA ASP A 62 -9.96 5.67 -6.54
C ASP A 62 -10.97 6.68 -5.99
N LEU A 63 -12.26 6.54 -6.36
CA LEU A 63 -13.31 7.41 -5.84
C LEU A 63 -13.49 7.22 -4.32
N LEU A 64 -13.46 6.00 -3.81
CA LEU A 64 -13.61 5.74 -2.37
C LEU A 64 -12.38 6.18 -1.57
N TYR A 65 -11.17 6.06 -2.11
CA TYR A 65 -9.97 6.65 -1.51
C TYR A 65 -10.04 8.18 -1.49
N PHE A 66 -10.52 8.79 -2.57
CA PHE A 66 -10.74 10.23 -2.63
C PHE A 66 -11.77 10.68 -1.57
N ILE A 67 -12.90 9.99 -1.48
CA ILE A 67 -13.94 10.26 -0.45
C ILE A 67 -13.37 10.06 0.96
N ALA A 68 -12.57 9.02 1.20
CA ALA A 68 -11.91 8.78 2.48
C ALA A 68 -10.94 9.91 2.84
N GLY A 69 -10.11 10.35 1.90
CA GLY A 69 -9.20 11.49 2.06
C GLY A 69 -9.96 12.79 2.36
N PHE A 70 -11.02 13.08 1.60
CA PHE A 70 -11.85 14.26 1.80
C PHE A 70 -12.55 14.23 3.17
N THR A 71 -13.09 13.08 3.56
CA THR A 71 -13.73 12.87 4.87
C THR A 71 -12.73 13.05 6.02
N SER A 72 -11.50 12.58 5.84
CA SER A 72 -10.39 12.78 6.79
C SER A 72 -10.07 14.27 6.94
N VAL A 73 -9.95 15.03 5.85
CA VAL A 73 -9.71 16.48 5.88
C VAL A 73 -10.86 17.23 6.57
N LEU A 74 -12.11 16.95 6.22
CA LEU A 74 -13.26 17.61 6.85
C LEU A 74 -13.35 17.33 8.35
N THR A 75 -13.21 16.06 8.74
CA THR A 75 -13.24 15.66 10.16
C THR A 75 -12.11 16.33 10.93
N PHE A 76 -10.92 16.41 10.33
CA PHE A 76 -9.76 17.10 10.89
C PHE A 76 -10.04 18.60 11.06
N ILE A 77 -10.58 19.29 10.06
CA ILE A 77 -10.91 20.73 10.14
C ILE A 77 -11.95 20.99 11.24
N ILE A 78 -13.03 20.20 11.28
CA ILE A 78 -14.08 20.35 12.31
C ILE A 78 -13.46 20.19 13.70
N TRP A 79 -12.66 19.15 13.91
CA TRP A 79 -11.96 18.95 15.18
C TRP A 79 -11.02 20.10 15.51
N LEU A 80 -10.24 20.56 14.52
CA LEU A 80 -9.27 21.64 14.69
C LEU A 80 -9.94 22.94 15.15
N ILE A 81 -11.10 23.29 14.62
CA ILE A 81 -11.88 24.47 15.05
C ILE A 81 -12.21 24.39 16.55
N PHE A 82 -12.71 23.23 17.01
CA PHE A 82 -13.04 23.06 18.43
C PHE A 82 -11.81 22.97 19.33
N TYR A 83 -10.77 22.30 18.87
CA TYR A 83 -9.52 22.13 19.61
C TYR A 83 -8.78 23.45 19.80
N LEU A 84 -8.70 24.29 18.75
CA LEU A 84 -8.02 25.58 18.81
C LEU A 84 -8.79 26.65 19.57
N LYS A 85 -10.12 26.51 19.71
CA LYS A 85 -10.98 27.46 20.44
C LYS A 85 -10.57 27.62 21.90
N ASN A 86 -10.17 26.52 22.55
CA ASN A 86 -9.80 26.50 23.97
C ASN A 86 -8.29 26.26 24.13
N ASN A 87 -7.50 27.34 23.99
CA ASN A 87 -6.06 27.25 24.22
C ASN A 87 -5.69 27.65 25.66
N ALA A 88 -5.59 26.66 26.54
CA ALA A 88 -5.20 26.85 27.94
C ALA A 88 -3.84 27.54 28.12
N PHE A 89 -2.93 27.47 27.13
CA PHE A 89 -1.63 28.14 27.19
C PHE A 89 -1.71 29.66 27.02
N LYS A 90 -2.76 30.18 26.36
CA LYS A 90 -3.00 31.63 26.26
C LYS A 90 -3.59 32.22 27.53
N SER A 91 -4.12 31.38 28.41
CA SER A 91 -4.84 31.75 29.63
C SER A 91 -4.02 31.52 30.90
N PHE A 92 -2.72 31.20 30.78
CA PHE A 92 -1.79 30.92 31.90
C PHE A 92 -2.31 29.88 32.91
N TYR A 93 -3.07 28.87 32.45
CA TYR A 93 -3.45 27.78 33.35
C TYR A 93 -2.19 27.00 33.77
N PRO A 94 -2.00 26.75 35.07
CA PRO A 94 -0.88 25.95 35.55
C PRO A 94 -1.04 24.52 35.00
N LYS A 95 0.07 23.96 34.51
CA LYS A 95 0.10 22.63 33.90
C LYS A 95 1.42 21.92 34.21
N LYS A 96 1.34 20.65 34.60
CA LYS A 96 2.51 19.77 34.74
C LYS A 96 3.12 19.46 33.36
N SER A 97 4.45 19.28 33.30
CA SER A 97 5.14 18.91 32.04
C SER A 97 4.61 17.60 31.44
N ILE A 98 4.22 16.63 32.28
CA ILE A 98 3.61 15.37 31.84
C ILE A 98 2.25 15.60 31.13
N SER A 99 1.50 16.64 31.52
CA SER A 99 0.24 17.01 30.86
C SER A 99 0.48 17.46 29.41
N LEU A 100 1.60 18.12 29.13
CA LEU A 100 2.02 18.52 27.77
C LEU A 100 2.31 17.30 26.90
N TYR A 101 2.96 16.28 27.49
CA TYR A 101 3.25 15.03 26.81
C TYR A 101 1.96 14.30 26.43
N TYR A 102 1.06 14.12 27.40
CA TYR A 102 -0.23 13.48 27.15
C TYR A 102 -1.05 14.24 26.13
N GLU A 103 -1.02 15.57 26.15
CA GLU A 103 -1.67 16.37 25.12
C GLU A 103 -1.16 16.04 23.72
N TRP A 104 0.16 16.01 23.53
CA TRP A 104 0.76 15.66 22.26
C TRP A 104 0.42 14.22 21.82
N ILE A 105 0.50 13.24 22.73
CA ILE A 105 0.09 11.85 22.42
C ILE A 105 -1.35 11.81 21.94
N LEU A 106 -2.27 12.49 22.62
CA LEU A 106 -3.69 12.43 22.27
C LEU A 106 -3.96 13.10 20.91
N ILE A 107 -3.23 14.18 20.58
CA ILE A 107 -3.24 14.77 19.23
C ILE A 107 -2.74 13.73 18.22
N PHE A 108 -1.60 13.08 18.48
CA PHE A 108 -1.01 12.09 17.58
C PHE A 108 -1.95 10.91 17.34
N ILE A 109 -2.57 10.36 18.39
CA ILE A 109 -3.55 9.27 18.30
C ILE A 109 -4.76 9.71 17.46
N LEU A 110 -5.32 10.89 17.71
CA LEU A 110 -6.50 11.36 16.98
C LEU A 110 -6.22 11.62 15.51
N VAL A 111 -5.10 12.28 15.20
CA VAL A 111 -4.70 12.54 13.80
C VAL A 111 -4.41 11.22 13.09
N SER A 112 -3.72 10.28 13.74
CA SER A 112 -3.47 8.95 13.20
C SER A 112 -4.77 8.20 12.92
N ALA A 113 -5.67 8.11 13.90
CA ALA A 113 -6.95 7.42 13.75
C ALA A 113 -7.82 8.03 12.64
N ASN A 114 -7.79 9.35 12.47
CA ASN A 114 -8.50 10.05 11.40
C ASN A 114 -7.87 9.85 10.01
N ALA A 115 -6.57 9.62 9.94
CA ALA A 115 -5.87 9.35 8.68
C ALA A 115 -5.97 7.87 8.24
N LEU A 116 -6.53 6.98 9.08
CA LEU A 116 -6.63 5.54 8.81
C LEU A 116 -7.87 5.11 8.02
N TYR A 117 -8.71 6.02 7.52
CA TYR A 117 -9.91 5.63 6.74
C TYR A 117 -9.58 4.77 5.51
N CYS A 118 -8.54 5.14 4.75
CA CYS A 118 -8.07 4.36 3.60
C CYS A 118 -7.53 2.98 4.01
N PHE A 119 -6.90 2.90 5.19
CA PHE A 119 -6.42 1.62 5.73
C PHE A 119 -7.60 0.73 6.13
N SER A 120 -8.58 1.27 6.85
CA SER A 120 -9.80 0.56 7.24
C SER A 120 -10.57 0.02 6.03
N TYR A 121 -10.71 0.82 4.97
CA TYR A 121 -11.29 0.38 3.69
C TYR A 121 -10.53 -0.83 3.09
N ASN A 122 -9.20 -0.77 3.04
CA ASN A 122 -8.38 -1.87 2.56
C ASN A 122 -8.54 -3.15 3.40
N GLN A 123 -8.60 -3.02 4.72
CA GLN A 123 -8.81 -4.18 5.59
C GLN A 123 -10.16 -4.86 5.34
N GLY A 124 -11.20 -4.07 5.04
CA GLY A 124 -12.50 -4.61 4.63
C GLY A 124 -12.40 -5.44 3.35
N ILE A 125 -11.68 -4.94 2.34
CA ILE A 125 -11.45 -5.64 1.07
C ILE A 125 -10.68 -6.95 1.30
N VAL A 126 -9.58 -6.90 2.04
CA VAL A 126 -8.75 -8.07 2.33
C VAL A 126 -9.57 -9.14 3.03
N LEU A 127 -10.33 -8.77 4.07
CA LEU A 127 -11.18 -9.71 4.79
C LEU A 127 -12.27 -10.31 3.90
N ARG A 128 -12.90 -9.50 3.03
CA ARG A 128 -13.91 -9.99 2.09
C ARG A 128 -13.35 -11.06 1.15
N ARG A 129 -12.14 -10.83 0.62
CA ARG A 129 -11.47 -11.74 -0.32
C ARG A 129 -11.03 -13.03 0.37
N GLN A 130 -10.49 -12.94 1.58
CA GLN A 130 -10.13 -14.10 2.41
C GLN A 130 -11.33 -15.01 2.69
N ASN A 131 -12.51 -14.42 2.94
CA ASN A 131 -13.72 -15.17 3.20
C ASN A 131 -14.38 -15.76 1.94
N GLN A 132 -13.96 -15.36 0.72
CA GLN A 132 -14.61 -15.77 -0.53
C GLN A 132 -14.19 -17.19 -0.96
N VAL A 133 -12.95 -17.61 -0.70
CA VAL A 133 -12.44 -18.95 -1.06
C VAL A 133 -11.51 -19.47 0.05
N SER A 134 -11.84 -20.61 0.65
CA SER A 134 -10.95 -21.26 1.63
C SER A 134 -9.60 -21.63 0.98
N HIS A 135 -8.50 -21.61 1.73
CA HIS A 135 -7.17 -21.92 1.21
C HIS A 135 -7.09 -23.27 0.48
N LYS A 136 -7.75 -24.32 1.00
CA LYS A 136 -7.82 -25.64 0.35
C LYS A 136 -8.53 -25.59 -1.01
N GLN A 137 -9.64 -24.86 -1.10
CA GLN A 137 -10.35 -24.67 -2.37
C GLN A 137 -9.55 -23.81 -3.34
N PHE A 138 -8.81 -22.83 -2.82
CA PHE A 138 -7.94 -21.97 -3.59
C PHE A 138 -6.84 -22.78 -4.29
N VAL A 139 -6.06 -23.55 -3.51
CA VAL A 139 -5.00 -24.43 -4.03
C VAL A 139 -5.55 -25.45 -5.03
N LYS A 140 -6.72 -26.06 -4.74
CA LYS A 140 -7.37 -26.98 -5.68
C LYS A 140 -7.71 -26.29 -7.00
N GLY A 141 -8.27 -25.07 -6.96
CA GLY A 141 -8.60 -24.29 -8.15
C GLY A 141 -7.37 -23.94 -8.97
N VAL A 142 -6.30 -23.46 -8.33
CA VAL A 142 -5.02 -23.17 -8.99
C VAL A 142 -4.45 -24.41 -9.67
N ASN A 143 -4.44 -25.56 -8.99
CA ASN A 143 -3.94 -26.81 -9.57
C ASN A 143 -4.76 -27.27 -10.79
N ILE A 144 -6.08 -27.07 -10.78
CA ILE A 144 -6.92 -27.37 -11.95
C ILE A 144 -6.57 -26.44 -13.11
N LEU A 145 -6.43 -25.14 -12.84
CA LEU A 145 -6.05 -24.14 -13.86
C LEU A 145 -4.67 -24.40 -14.45
N ASP A 146 -3.72 -24.83 -13.63
CA ASP A 146 -2.38 -25.18 -14.08
C ASP A 146 -2.39 -26.38 -15.04
N LYS A 147 -3.14 -27.42 -14.67
CA LYS A 147 -3.21 -28.66 -15.45
C LYS A 147 -4.02 -28.51 -16.73
N ILE A 148 -5.14 -27.77 -16.71
CA ILE A 148 -6.03 -27.66 -17.87
C ILE A 148 -5.42 -26.85 -19.02
N ARG A 149 -4.44 -25.98 -18.76
CA ARG A 149 -3.91 -25.05 -19.78
C ARG A 149 -3.36 -25.72 -21.03
N ILE A 150 -2.73 -26.89 -20.86
CA ILE A 150 -2.19 -27.69 -21.97
C ILE A 150 -3.31 -28.27 -22.84
N LEU A 151 -4.50 -28.47 -22.28
CA LEU A 151 -5.68 -29.02 -22.96
C LEU A 151 -6.53 -27.93 -23.62
N ILE A 152 -6.07 -26.68 -23.64
CA ILE A 152 -6.69 -25.56 -24.36
C ILE A 152 -5.80 -25.24 -25.58
N PRO A 153 -6.02 -25.91 -26.73
CA PRO A 153 -5.23 -25.71 -27.94
C PRO A 153 -5.40 -24.30 -28.49
N LYS A 154 -4.28 -23.63 -28.75
CA LYS A 154 -4.20 -22.31 -29.40
C LYS A 154 -3.69 -22.54 -30.82
N SER A 155 -4.37 -22.05 -31.86
CA SER A 155 -3.86 -22.19 -33.21
C SER A 155 -2.77 -21.14 -33.47
N GLU A 156 -1.66 -21.53 -34.11
CA GLU A 156 -0.56 -20.62 -34.45
C GLU A 156 -0.98 -19.45 -35.33
N THR A 157 -2.12 -19.57 -36.04
CA THR A 157 -2.70 -18.50 -36.86
C THR A 157 -3.11 -17.24 -36.07
N SER A 158 -3.05 -17.23 -34.74
CA SER A 158 -3.22 -16.00 -33.95
C SER A 158 -1.94 -15.14 -33.86
N TYR A 159 -0.83 -15.56 -34.45
CA TYR A 159 0.44 -14.80 -34.49
C TYR A 159 0.79 -14.25 -35.89
N ASP A 160 0.07 -14.64 -36.95
CA ASP A 160 0.45 -14.33 -38.35
C ASP A 160 -0.51 -13.37 -39.07
N GLU A 161 -1.17 -12.44 -38.38
CA GLU A 161 -1.85 -11.31 -39.05
C GLU A 161 -1.05 -9.99 -39.05
N THR A 162 0.20 -9.98 -38.55
CA THR A 162 1.06 -8.78 -38.67
C THR A 162 2.38 -8.96 -39.40
N ASP A 163 2.82 -10.17 -39.73
CA ASP A 163 4.02 -10.35 -40.55
C ASP A 163 3.63 -10.65 -42.00
N VAL A 164 3.56 -9.59 -42.78
CA VAL A 164 3.60 -9.64 -44.25
C VAL A 164 4.74 -10.58 -44.65
N ALA A 165 4.37 -11.68 -45.32
CA ALA A 165 5.25 -12.73 -45.80
C ALA A 165 6.55 -12.16 -46.41
N ASN A 166 7.68 -12.42 -45.75
CA ASN A 166 9.00 -12.24 -46.33
C ASN A 166 9.36 -13.52 -47.12
N PRO A 167 9.49 -13.50 -48.46
CA PRO A 167 9.56 -14.71 -49.28
C PRO A 167 10.87 -15.52 -49.17
N ASN A 168 11.82 -15.10 -48.31
CA ASN A 168 13.20 -15.57 -48.38
C ASN A 168 13.64 -16.50 -47.23
N ASN A 169 12.72 -17.05 -46.44
CA ASN A 169 13.06 -18.05 -45.42
C ASN A 169 12.66 -19.46 -45.87
N GLU A 170 13.47 -20.04 -46.75
CA GLU A 170 13.52 -21.49 -46.93
C GLU A 170 14.23 -22.10 -45.70
N HIS A 171 13.61 -23.12 -45.10
CA HIS A 171 13.99 -23.84 -43.87
C HIS A 171 13.48 -23.27 -42.53
N LYS A 172 12.22 -23.59 -42.24
CA LYS A 172 11.86 -24.19 -40.95
C LYS A 172 10.94 -25.37 -41.22
N ASP A 173 11.42 -26.58 -40.93
CA ASP A 173 10.55 -27.75 -40.84
C ASP A 173 9.38 -27.40 -39.92
N SER A 174 8.15 -27.51 -40.44
CA SER A 174 6.94 -27.17 -39.68
C SER A 174 6.83 -28.16 -38.51
N VAL A 175 7.28 -27.74 -37.33
CA VAL A 175 6.97 -28.44 -36.09
C VAL A 175 5.45 -28.54 -36.04
N VAL A 176 4.91 -29.74 -36.23
CA VAL A 176 3.47 -29.95 -36.14
C VAL A 176 3.05 -29.53 -34.73
N ALA A 177 2.22 -28.49 -34.64
CA ALA A 177 1.70 -28.03 -33.37
C ALA A 177 0.95 -29.21 -32.73
N SER A 178 1.38 -29.62 -31.54
CA SER A 178 0.82 -30.76 -30.80
C SER A 178 0.70 -30.37 -29.33
N LEU A 179 -0.31 -30.91 -28.63
CA LEU A 179 -0.45 -30.70 -27.18
C LEU A 179 0.80 -31.15 -26.41
N LEU A 180 1.55 -32.14 -26.93
CA LEU A 180 2.81 -32.61 -26.34
C LEU A 180 3.92 -31.56 -26.41
N ASN A 181 3.89 -30.71 -27.44
CA ASN A 181 4.87 -29.65 -27.71
C ASN A 181 4.50 -28.31 -27.05
N TYR A 182 3.52 -28.28 -26.14
CA TYR A 182 3.11 -27.06 -25.44
C TYR A 182 4.33 -26.43 -24.74
N PRO A 183 4.72 -25.18 -25.07
CA PRO A 183 5.94 -24.59 -24.56
C PRO A 183 5.89 -24.41 -23.04
N GLU A 184 6.92 -24.90 -22.35
CA GLU A 184 7.09 -24.67 -20.90
C GLU A 184 7.24 -23.17 -20.61
N SER A 185 7.80 -22.43 -21.56
CA SER A 185 8.17 -21.03 -21.48
C SER A 185 7.18 -20.09 -22.16
N GLU A 186 5.86 -20.34 -22.13
CA GLU A 186 4.90 -19.22 -22.25
C GLU A 186 5.04 -18.32 -21.00
N SER A 187 6.18 -17.62 -20.96
CA SER A 187 6.61 -16.67 -19.97
C SER A 187 5.90 -15.35 -20.26
N PHE A 188 4.61 -15.31 -19.98
CA PHE A 188 4.10 -14.05 -19.46
C PHE A 188 4.81 -13.87 -18.13
N SER A 189 5.58 -12.78 -17.98
CA SER A 189 6.29 -12.38 -16.75
C SER A 189 5.41 -12.37 -15.48
N PHE A 190 4.11 -12.50 -15.68
CA PHE A 190 3.04 -12.55 -14.72
C PHE A 190 2.74 -13.96 -14.14
N ARG A 191 3.25 -15.05 -14.75
CA ARG A 191 2.95 -16.47 -14.41
C ARG A 191 3.93 -17.16 -13.45
N SER A 192 5.05 -16.52 -13.10
CA SER A 192 6.15 -17.17 -12.37
C SER A 192 5.82 -17.58 -10.92
N PHE A 193 4.78 -17.05 -10.28
CA PHE A 193 4.48 -17.37 -8.88
C PHE A 193 3.52 -18.55 -8.68
N PHE A 194 2.59 -18.79 -9.62
CA PHE A 194 1.60 -19.88 -9.49
C PHE A 194 2.03 -21.19 -10.15
N PHE A 195 2.87 -21.08 -11.18
CA PHE A 195 3.11 -22.15 -12.15
C PHE A 195 4.60 -22.48 -12.30
N ALA A 196 5.43 -22.09 -11.32
CA ALA A 196 6.87 -22.37 -11.30
C ALA A 196 7.18 -23.87 -11.20
N ASP A 197 6.24 -24.68 -10.73
CA ASP A 197 6.44 -26.11 -10.60
C ASP A 197 6.01 -26.80 -11.91
N SER A 198 7.00 -27.23 -12.71
CA SER A 198 6.79 -27.99 -13.95
C SER A 198 6.07 -29.32 -13.73
N THR A 199 5.86 -29.71 -12.47
CA THR A 199 5.28 -30.98 -12.02
C THR A 199 3.86 -31.22 -12.55
N ASN A 200 2.97 -30.23 -12.49
CA ASN A 200 1.59 -30.37 -12.95
C ASN A 200 1.49 -30.50 -14.49
N LEU A 201 2.27 -29.70 -15.23
CA LEU A 201 2.36 -29.82 -16.69
C LEU A 201 2.89 -31.18 -17.10
N ASN A 202 3.99 -31.61 -16.48
CA ASN A 202 4.60 -32.90 -16.76
C ASN A 202 3.67 -34.06 -16.42
N THR A 203 2.86 -33.94 -15.37
CA THR A 203 1.83 -34.93 -15.02
C THR A 203 0.81 -35.09 -16.16
N VAL A 204 0.30 -33.97 -16.71
CA VAL A 204 -0.68 -34.05 -17.80
C VAL A 204 -0.04 -34.56 -19.10
N ARG A 205 1.20 -34.18 -19.41
CA ARG A 205 1.96 -34.75 -20.54
C ARG A 205 2.13 -36.26 -20.40
N GLN A 206 2.49 -36.75 -19.22
CA GLN A 206 2.57 -38.19 -18.94
C GLN A 206 1.21 -38.87 -19.16
N TRP A 207 0.11 -38.26 -18.74
CA TRP A 207 -1.23 -38.82 -19.00
C TRP A 207 -1.56 -38.93 -20.48
N LEU A 208 -1.12 -37.98 -21.32
CA LEU A 208 -1.29 -38.04 -22.77
C LEU A 208 -0.43 -39.16 -23.39
N ILE A 209 0.83 -39.30 -22.94
CA ILE A 209 1.76 -40.33 -23.42
C ILE A 209 1.27 -41.74 -23.04
N GLU A 210 0.76 -41.90 -21.83
CA GLU A 210 0.29 -43.17 -21.27
C GLU A 210 -1.17 -43.53 -21.64
N ASP A 211 -1.80 -42.77 -22.56
CA ASP A 211 -3.20 -42.93 -22.98
C ASP A 211 -4.24 -42.95 -21.82
N LYS A 212 -4.03 -42.13 -20.78
CA LYS A 212 -4.90 -42.05 -19.59
C LYS A 212 -6.17 -41.22 -19.83
N LYS A 213 -7.06 -41.72 -20.69
CA LYS A 213 -8.34 -41.08 -21.09
C LYS A 213 -9.19 -40.60 -19.90
N ASP A 214 -9.37 -41.45 -18.88
CA ASP A 214 -10.21 -41.14 -17.72
C ASP A 214 -9.66 -39.94 -16.91
N SER A 215 -8.34 -39.84 -16.79
CA SER A 215 -7.69 -38.73 -16.05
C SER A 215 -7.86 -37.40 -16.78
N ILE A 216 -7.78 -37.42 -18.11
CA ILE A 216 -7.99 -36.24 -18.96
C ILE A 216 -9.46 -35.79 -18.93
N LYS A 217 -10.41 -36.71 -19.11
CA LYS A 217 -11.85 -36.40 -19.00
C LYS A 217 -12.21 -35.84 -17.63
N LEU A 218 -11.67 -36.43 -16.56
CA LEU A 218 -11.90 -35.96 -15.19
C LEU A 218 -11.36 -34.54 -14.99
N LEU A 219 -10.18 -34.21 -15.51
CA LEU A 219 -9.60 -32.87 -15.42
C LEU A 219 -10.46 -31.83 -16.15
N ILE A 220 -10.94 -32.15 -17.36
CA ILE A 220 -11.86 -31.30 -18.12
C ILE A 220 -13.14 -31.06 -17.32
N GLN A 221 -13.75 -32.11 -16.77
CA GLN A 221 -14.97 -31.98 -15.96
C GLN A 221 -14.74 -31.10 -14.73
N GLN A 222 -13.63 -31.31 -14.01
CA GLN A 222 -13.28 -30.49 -12.84
C GLN A 222 -13.12 -29.01 -13.18
N TYR A 223 -12.57 -28.70 -14.35
CA TYR A 223 -12.46 -27.34 -14.84
C TYR A 223 -13.83 -26.74 -15.22
N LEU A 224 -14.69 -27.49 -15.91
CA LEU A 224 -16.04 -27.01 -16.25
C LEU A 224 -16.90 -26.77 -15.00
N ASP A 225 -16.77 -27.64 -13.99
CA ASP A 225 -17.40 -27.44 -12.68
C ASP A 225 -16.87 -26.18 -11.98
N LEU A 226 -15.56 -25.89 -12.14
CA LEU A 226 -14.93 -24.68 -11.60
C LEU A 226 -15.46 -23.40 -12.27
N GLN A 227 -15.65 -23.42 -13.58
CA GLN A 227 -16.31 -22.31 -14.30
C GLN A 227 -17.74 -22.10 -13.81
N LYS A 228 -18.52 -23.19 -13.72
CA LYS A 228 -19.91 -23.15 -13.26
C LYS A 228 -20.02 -22.60 -11.84
N LYS A 229 -19.11 -22.97 -10.94
CA LYS A 229 -19.05 -22.44 -9.57
C LYS A 229 -18.94 -20.92 -9.51
N HIS A 230 -18.27 -20.31 -10.49
CA HIS A 230 -18.06 -18.86 -10.59
C HIS A 230 -19.02 -18.17 -11.56
N ASN A 231 -20.10 -18.86 -11.97
CA ASN A 231 -21.10 -18.36 -12.93
C ASN A 231 -20.48 -17.91 -14.27
N LEU A 232 -19.50 -18.67 -14.75
CA LEU A 232 -18.88 -18.45 -16.06
C LEU A 232 -19.48 -19.42 -17.08
N GLU A 233 -19.96 -18.88 -18.19
CA GLU A 233 -20.57 -19.64 -19.29
C GLU A 233 -19.52 -20.20 -20.25
N THR A 234 -19.87 -21.30 -20.93
CA THR A 234 -19.10 -21.90 -22.03
C THR A 234 -20.06 -22.62 -22.96
N ASN A 235 -19.70 -22.75 -24.24
CA ASN A 235 -20.44 -23.55 -25.22
C ASN A 235 -19.87 -24.97 -25.41
N LEU A 236 -18.97 -25.41 -24.52
CA LEU A 236 -18.34 -26.74 -24.52
C LEU A 236 -18.90 -27.65 -23.42
N THR A 237 -19.04 -28.93 -23.75
CA THR A 237 -19.24 -30.02 -22.78
C THR A 237 -17.96 -30.83 -22.62
N ALA A 238 -17.83 -31.62 -21.54
CA ALA A 238 -16.63 -32.41 -21.29
C ALA A 238 -16.32 -33.40 -22.43
N ASP A 239 -17.34 -34.14 -22.90
CA ASP A 239 -17.18 -35.09 -24.00
C ASP A 239 -16.80 -34.38 -25.30
N LYS A 240 -17.46 -33.26 -25.61
CA LYS A 240 -17.18 -32.51 -26.84
C LYS A 240 -15.78 -31.90 -26.83
N TRP A 241 -15.31 -31.39 -25.69
CA TRP A 241 -13.94 -30.93 -25.54
C TRP A 241 -12.96 -32.09 -25.72
N PHE A 242 -13.20 -33.21 -25.04
CA PHE A 242 -12.36 -34.40 -25.17
C PHE A 242 -12.24 -34.86 -26.63
N ASP A 243 -13.35 -34.93 -27.37
CA ASP A 243 -13.36 -35.33 -28.78
C ASP A 243 -12.58 -34.35 -29.68
N LEU A 244 -12.53 -33.06 -29.35
CA LEU A 244 -11.76 -32.07 -30.10
C LEU A 244 -10.25 -32.25 -29.93
N ILE A 245 -9.79 -32.65 -28.73
CA ILE A 245 -8.36 -32.59 -28.39
C ILE A 245 -7.69 -33.96 -28.33
N TYR A 246 -8.44 -35.04 -28.09
CA TYR A 246 -7.87 -36.35 -27.77
C TYR A 246 -7.67 -37.22 -29.02
N HIS A 247 -6.57 -36.95 -29.72
CA HIS A 247 -6.17 -37.65 -30.95
C HIS A 247 -4.84 -38.38 -30.75
N TYR A 248 -4.86 -39.49 -30.00
CA TYR A 248 -3.68 -40.30 -29.70
C TYR A 248 -3.13 -40.97 -30.99
N PRO A 249 -1.80 -41.02 -31.21
CA PRO A 249 -0.73 -40.59 -30.30
C PRO A 249 -0.23 -39.15 -30.52
N ASP A 250 -0.63 -38.50 -31.60
CA ASP A 250 0.05 -37.30 -32.11
C ASP A 250 -0.50 -35.98 -31.53
N PHE A 251 -1.75 -35.99 -31.04
CA PHE A 251 -2.44 -34.84 -30.46
C PHE A 251 -2.31 -33.52 -31.25
N PRO A 252 -2.60 -33.51 -32.57
CA PRO A 252 -2.38 -32.34 -33.43
C PRO A 252 -3.25 -31.14 -33.02
N ILE A 253 -2.72 -29.94 -33.18
CA ILE A 253 -3.40 -28.65 -32.96
C ILE A 253 -3.67 -28.00 -34.32
N ASN A 254 -4.95 -27.86 -34.66
CA ASN A 254 -5.41 -27.37 -35.95
C ASN A 254 -6.55 -26.34 -35.76
N PRO A 255 -6.89 -25.52 -36.78
CA PRO A 255 -8.00 -24.56 -36.67
C PRO A 255 -9.38 -25.17 -36.34
N GLN A 256 -9.57 -26.48 -36.50
CA GLN A 256 -10.81 -27.21 -36.20
C GLN A 256 -10.96 -27.58 -34.72
N ASN A 257 -9.86 -27.74 -33.99
CA ASN A 257 -9.88 -28.05 -32.56
C ASN A 257 -9.49 -26.87 -31.67
N HIS A 258 -9.35 -25.68 -32.24
CA HIS A 258 -9.09 -24.45 -31.51
C HIS A 258 -10.16 -24.15 -30.45
N ILE A 259 -9.72 -23.74 -29.25
CA ILE A 259 -10.58 -23.32 -28.16
C ILE A 259 -10.11 -21.95 -27.64
N GLU A 260 -11.01 -20.97 -27.72
CA GLU A 260 -10.75 -19.64 -27.18
C GLU A 260 -10.69 -19.63 -25.65
N ARG A 261 -9.82 -18.80 -25.07
CA ARG A 261 -9.63 -18.66 -23.62
C ARG A 261 -10.59 -17.67 -22.96
N GLU A 262 -11.42 -17.01 -23.76
CA GLU A 262 -12.48 -16.08 -23.36
C GLU A 262 -13.66 -16.17 -24.34
N LYS A 263 -14.84 -15.75 -23.90
CA LYS A 263 -15.98 -15.55 -24.81
C LYS A 263 -15.64 -14.45 -25.83
N PRO A 264 -15.71 -14.72 -27.15
CA PRO A 264 -15.42 -13.71 -28.16
C PRO A 264 -16.42 -12.56 -28.07
N VAL A 265 -15.91 -11.31 -28.09
CA VAL A 265 -16.70 -10.07 -27.96
C VAL A 265 -17.43 -9.71 -29.26
N TYR A 266 -16.88 -10.14 -30.40
CA TYR A 266 -17.43 -9.85 -31.72
C TYR A 266 -17.61 -11.15 -32.52
N GLU A 267 -18.84 -11.42 -32.95
CA GLU A 267 -19.16 -12.45 -33.95
C GLU A 267 -18.81 -11.93 -35.35
N TYR A 268 -17.53 -11.71 -35.65
CA TYR A 268 -17.12 -11.23 -36.99
C TYR A 268 -17.17 -12.31 -38.08
N SER A 269 -17.48 -13.57 -37.76
CA SER A 269 -17.71 -14.60 -38.76
C SER A 269 -18.77 -15.60 -38.29
N ASN A 270 -19.56 -16.12 -39.22
CA ASN A 270 -20.57 -17.18 -39.01
C ASN A 270 -19.97 -18.52 -38.51
N LYS A 271 -18.73 -18.55 -38.02
CA LYS A 271 -18.06 -19.75 -37.52
C LYS A 271 -18.35 -19.89 -36.03
N HIS A 272 -19.03 -20.97 -35.64
CA HIS A 272 -19.17 -21.32 -34.23
C HIS A 272 -17.79 -21.64 -33.65
N VAL A 273 -17.28 -20.74 -32.79
CA VAL A 273 -16.00 -20.92 -32.10
C VAL A 273 -16.25 -21.49 -30.71
N TYR A 274 -15.54 -22.57 -30.37
CA TYR A 274 -15.58 -23.12 -29.02
C TYR A 274 -14.77 -22.24 -28.07
N TYR A 275 -15.31 -21.95 -26.89
CA TYR A 275 -14.63 -21.10 -25.92
C TYR A 275 -14.79 -21.61 -24.50
N VAL A 276 -13.80 -21.30 -23.68
CA VAL A 276 -13.79 -21.46 -22.23
C VAL A 276 -13.38 -20.15 -21.59
N GLN A 277 -13.69 -19.94 -20.32
CA GLN A 277 -13.41 -18.70 -19.60
C GLN A 277 -12.14 -18.84 -18.74
N TYR A 278 -11.05 -19.24 -19.39
CA TYR A 278 -9.79 -19.53 -18.72
C TYR A 278 -9.15 -18.25 -18.16
N ASN A 279 -9.13 -17.17 -18.93
CA ASN A 279 -8.54 -15.90 -18.51
C ASN A 279 -9.35 -15.24 -17.37
N ASN A 280 -10.68 -15.37 -17.39
CA ASN A 280 -11.54 -14.95 -16.28
C ASN A 280 -11.20 -15.66 -14.96
N LEU A 281 -11.07 -16.99 -15.01
CA LEU A 281 -10.73 -17.78 -13.83
C LEU A 281 -9.32 -17.44 -13.32
N ILE A 282 -8.31 -17.44 -14.18
CA ILE A 282 -6.93 -17.17 -13.76
C ILE A 282 -6.82 -15.77 -13.13
N ASN A 283 -7.45 -14.76 -13.71
CA ASN A 283 -7.47 -13.40 -13.17
C ASN A 283 -8.18 -13.33 -11.82
N GLY A 284 -9.32 -14.03 -11.67
CA GLY A 284 -10.06 -14.07 -10.40
C GLY A 284 -9.26 -14.73 -9.28
N TYR A 285 -8.58 -15.85 -9.57
CA TYR A 285 -7.70 -16.52 -8.59
C TYR A 285 -6.42 -15.70 -8.29
N GLN A 286 -5.86 -15.00 -9.27
CA GLN A 286 -4.76 -14.06 -9.04
C GLN A 286 -5.17 -12.91 -8.12
N LYS A 287 -6.33 -12.27 -8.36
CA LYS A 287 -6.90 -11.25 -7.48
C LYS A 287 -7.07 -11.75 -6.04
N ILE A 288 -7.33 -13.04 -5.82
CA ILE A 288 -7.36 -13.63 -4.47
C ILE A 288 -5.93 -13.70 -3.88
N ASN A 289 -4.97 -14.23 -4.61
CA ASN A 289 -3.59 -14.45 -4.12
C ASN A 289 -2.84 -13.18 -3.77
N ASP A 290 -2.84 -12.20 -4.67
CA ASP A 290 -2.11 -10.94 -4.48
C ASP A 290 -2.55 -10.22 -3.21
N ASN A 291 -3.80 -10.45 -2.80
CA ASN A 291 -4.41 -9.84 -1.65
C ASN A 291 -4.42 -10.72 -0.38
N CYS A 292 -4.22 -12.04 -0.50
CA CYS A 292 -4.33 -12.97 0.62
C CYS A 292 -3.00 -13.57 1.10
N LEU A 293 -1.98 -13.74 0.24
CA LEU A 293 -0.87 -14.65 0.56
C LEU A 293 0.54 -14.03 0.58
N GLU A 294 0.89 -13.06 -0.29
CA GLU A 294 2.30 -12.63 -0.39
C GLU A 294 2.53 -11.10 -0.39
N ASN A 295 1.64 -10.30 -1.00
CA ASN A 295 1.91 -8.87 -1.27
C ASN A 295 0.97 -7.87 -0.57
N SER A 296 -0.11 -8.33 0.07
CA SER A 296 -1.02 -7.41 0.79
C SER A 296 -0.45 -6.95 2.12
N LEU A 297 0.24 -7.83 2.86
CA LEU A 297 0.78 -7.48 4.17
C LEU A 297 1.85 -6.39 4.05
N SER A 298 2.72 -6.48 3.04
CA SER A 298 3.76 -5.48 2.77
C SER A 298 3.19 -4.13 2.30
N LYS A 299 2.21 -4.14 1.38
CA LYS A 299 1.54 -2.92 0.90
C LYS A 299 0.72 -2.24 2.00
N THR A 300 -0.02 -3.00 2.80
CA THR A 300 -0.81 -2.47 3.92
C THR A 300 0.07 -1.93 5.04
N GLU A 301 1.19 -2.59 5.33
CA GLU A 301 2.19 -2.09 6.28
C GLU A 301 2.81 -0.77 5.79
N GLN A 302 3.15 -0.66 4.50
CA GLN A 302 3.68 0.57 3.92
C GLN A 302 2.69 1.73 4.00
N LEU A 303 1.41 1.49 3.69
CA LEU A 303 0.35 2.49 3.82
C LEU A 303 0.22 2.94 5.28
N LEU A 304 0.11 1.99 6.23
CA LEU A 304 0.00 2.28 7.66
C LEU A 304 1.17 3.12 8.16
N ARG A 305 2.39 2.71 7.83
CA ARG A 305 3.61 3.42 8.21
C ARG A 305 3.63 4.85 7.68
N THR A 306 3.33 5.02 6.39
CA THR A 306 3.31 6.35 5.75
C THR A 306 2.28 7.26 6.41
N THR A 307 1.08 6.74 6.68
CA THR A 307 0.01 7.45 7.40
C THR A 307 0.44 7.86 8.81
N LEU A 308 1.11 6.97 9.57
CA LEU A 308 1.60 7.29 10.91
C LEU A 308 2.67 8.38 10.90
N TYR A 309 3.58 8.38 9.91
CA TYR A 309 4.58 9.45 9.78
C TYR A 309 3.95 10.80 9.43
N ILE A 310 3.02 10.84 8.47
CA ILE A 310 2.27 12.07 8.15
C ILE A 310 1.55 12.58 9.40
N SER A 311 0.90 11.68 10.14
CA SER A 311 0.19 12.01 11.38
C SER A 311 1.13 12.50 12.47
N LEU A 312 2.34 11.93 12.56
CA LEU A 312 3.38 12.39 13.47
C LEU A 312 3.78 13.82 13.16
N PHE A 313 4.11 14.15 11.91
CA PHE A 313 4.48 15.51 11.50
C PHE A 313 3.35 16.52 11.78
N ILE A 314 2.11 16.19 11.42
CA ILE A 314 0.94 17.04 11.68
C ILE A 314 0.75 17.24 13.19
N SER A 315 0.84 16.17 13.99
CA SER A 315 0.66 16.25 15.45
C SER A 315 1.72 17.13 16.11
N ILE A 316 2.97 17.02 15.66
CA ILE A 316 4.08 17.83 16.14
C ILE A 316 3.89 19.29 15.74
N ALA A 317 3.48 19.56 14.50
CA ALA A 317 3.21 20.92 14.02
C ALA A 317 2.05 21.58 14.79
N LEU A 318 0.98 20.83 15.09
CA LEU A 318 -0.14 21.30 15.91
C LEU A 318 0.27 21.56 17.37
N PHE A 319 1.04 20.64 17.95
CA PHE A 319 1.56 20.81 19.30
C PHE A 319 2.47 22.03 19.39
N SER A 320 3.37 22.20 18.42
CA SER A 320 4.27 23.36 18.37
C SER A 320 3.49 24.66 18.17
N PHE A 321 2.41 24.66 17.37
CA PHE A 321 1.52 25.83 17.26
C PHE A 321 0.89 26.18 18.62
N ARG A 322 0.48 25.18 19.40
CA ARG A 322 -0.20 25.41 20.68
C ARG A 322 0.75 25.96 21.74
N VAL A 323 1.95 25.38 21.81
CA VAL A 323 3.01 25.77 22.76
C VAL A 323 3.63 27.10 22.35
N THR A 324 3.59 27.46 21.07
CA THR A 324 4.16 28.70 20.56
C THR A 324 3.11 29.75 20.17
N SER A 325 3.54 30.91 19.67
CA SER A 325 2.61 31.92 19.16
C SER A 325 2.39 31.69 17.68
N GLY A 326 1.19 31.98 17.16
CA GLY A 326 0.89 31.83 15.74
C GLY A 326 1.86 32.61 14.85
N LYS A 327 2.28 33.81 15.27
CA LYS A 327 3.32 34.60 14.58
C LYS A 327 4.65 33.85 14.51
N SER A 328 5.15 33.34 15.64
CA SER A 328 6.42 32.61 15.65
C SER A 328 6.34 31.30 14.89
N TRP A 329 5.21 30.59 14.97
CA TRP A 329 4.95 29.36 14.22
C TRP A 329 5.00 29.60 12.71
N LEU A 330 4.31 30.63 12.22
CA LEU A 330 4.32 30.99 10.80
C LEU A 330 5.73 31.38 10.31
N ILE A 331 6.45 32.20 11.09
CA ILE A 331 7.84 32.55 10.79
C ILE A 331 8.70 31.28 10.72
N SER A 332 8.49 30.32 11.63
CA SER A 332 9.25 29.05 11.63
C SER A 332 8.97 28.24 10.36
N LEU A 333 7.73 28.20 9.90
CA LEU A 333 7.34 27.50 8.68
C LEU A 333 8.01 28.11 7.44
N VAL A 334 7.99 29.45 7.33
CA VAL A 334 8.67 30.17 6.24
C VAL A 334 10.17 29.94 6.29
N VAL A 335 10.79 30.03 7.48
CA VAL A 335 12.23 29.78 7.65
C VAL A 335 12.59 28.33 7.30
N ALA A 336 11.78 27.34 7.70
CA ALA A 336 12.01 25.95 7.35
C ALA A 336 11.98 25.74 5.82
N GLY A 337 10.97 26.30 5.14
CA GLY A 337 10.85 26.23 3.68
C GLY A 337 12.03 26.88 2.97
N LEU A 338 12.45 28.08 3.40
CA LEU A 338 13.62 28.76 2.85
C LEU A 338 14.92 27.99 3.09
N LEU A 339 15.10 27.41 4.29
CA LEU A 339 16.26 26.59 4.60
C LEU A 339 16.35 25.36 3.68
N ILE A 340 15.24 24.64 3.49
CA ILE A 340 15.19 23.47 2.60
C ILE A 340 15.48 23.89 1.15
N PHE A 341 14.90 24.99 0.70
CA PHE A 341 15.09 25.50 -0.66
C PHE A 341 16.54 25.93 -0.93
N ILE A 342 17.12 26.77 -0.06
CA ILE A 342 18.51 27.24 -0.18
C ILE A 342 19.47 26.05 -0.11
N PHE A 343 19.23 25.12 0.81
CA PHE A 343 20.06 23.93 0.93
C PHE A 343 19.95 23.02 -0.30
N GLY A 344 18.74 22.84 -0.86
CA GLY A 344 18.53 22.09 -2.09
C GLY A 344 19.28 22.69 -3.29
N ILE A 345 19.28 24.02 -3.44
CA ILE A 345 20.08 24.71 -4.46
C ILE A 345 21.57 24.49 -4.20
N ALA A 346 22.03 24.61 -2.95
CA ALA A 346 23.42 24.40 -2.60
C ALA A 346 23.90 22.98 -2.95
N VAL A 347 23.07 21.96 -2.67
CA VAL A 347 23.34 20.56 -3.04
C VAL A 347 23.39 20.38 -4.55
N ALA A 348 22.41 20.91 -5.29
CA ALA A 348 22.39 20.80 -6.75
C ALA A 348 23.58 21.52 -7.42
N PHE A 349 23.97 22.68 -6.89
CA PHE A 349 25.14 23.41 -7.37
C PHE A 349 26.45 22.66 -7.06
N PHE A 350 26.54 22.05 -5.88
CA PHE A 350 27.68 21.22 -5.49
C PHE A 350 27.81 19.99 -6.41
N ASP A 351 26.70 19.33 -6.70
CA ASP A 351 26.64 18.19 -7.62
C ASP A 351 27.20 18.56 -9.02
N ILE A 352 26.75 19.68 -9.58
CA ILE A 352 27.21 20.19 -10.88
C ILE A 352 28.70 20.57 -10.85
N LEU A 353 29.16 21.27 -9.80
CA LEU A 353 30.53 21.78 -9.72
C LEU A 353 31.58 20.67 -9.65
N PHE A 354 31.27 19.61 -8.92
CA PHE A 354 32.25 18.57 -8.62
C PHE A 354 32.05 17.30 -9.44
N ASN A 355 30.99 17.23 -10.26
CA ASN A 355 30.66 16.11 -11.15
C ASN A 355 30.81 14.77 -10.43
N TYR A 356 30.25 14.69 -9.22
CA TYR A 356 30.39 13.52 -8.37
C TYR A 356 29.44 12.42 -8.85
N ASP A 357 30.00 11.34 -9.39
CA ASP A 357 29.25 10.10 -9.66
C ASP A 357 28.86 9.36 -8.36
N ASP A 358 29.36 9.81 -7.19
CA ASP A 358 29.19 9.13 -5.91
C ASP A 358 28.09 9.76 -5.04
N GLU A 359 26.91 9.15 -5.06
CA GLU A 359 25.75 9.48 -4.22
C GLU A 359 26.09 9.58 -2.71
N PHE A 360 27.15 8.89 -2.26
CA PHE A 360 27.56 8.88 -0.86
C PHE A 360 27.96 10.26 -0.33
N ILE A 361 28.67 11.07 -1.13
CA ILE A 361 29.17 12.39 -0.72
C ILE A 361 28.01 13.37 -0.52
N ILE A 362 27.04 13.36 -1.43
CA ILE A 362 25.83 14.18 -1.33
C ILE A 362 25.08 13.85 -0.03
N ILE A 363 24.92 12.56 0.27
CA ILE A 363 24.26 12.11 1.49
C ILE A 363 25.02 12.56 2.75
N MET A 364 26.36 12.50 2.76
CA MET A 364 27.16 13.00 3.87
C MET A 364 27.03 14.51 4.09
N LEU A 365 26.93 15.30 3.01
CA LEU A 365 26.64 16.73 3.10
C LEU A 365 25.27 17.01 3.70
N VAL A 366 24.24 16.26 3.28
CA VAL A 366 22.88 16.34 3.82
C VAL A 366 22.87 16.05 5.33
N ILE A 367 23.54 14.99 5.78
CA ILE A 367 23.67 14.69 7.21
C ILE A 367 24.36 15.86 7.93
N SER A 368 25.55 16.23 7.47
CA SER A 368 26.42 17.19 8.15
C SER A 368 25.69 18.52 8.34
N PHE A 369 24.96 18.96 7.32
CA PHE A 369 24.15 20.16 7.39
C PHE A 369 23.00 20.04 8.41
N TRP A 370 22.13 19.03 8.28
CA TRP A 370 20.94 18.94 9.14
C TRP A 370 21.26 18.59 10.60
N TYR A 371 22.25 17.71 10.83
CA TYR A 371 22.72 17.41 12.18
C TYR A 371 23.47 18.60 12.79
N GLY A 372 24.36 19.24 12.03
CA GLY A 372 25.08 20.43 12.49
C GLY A 372 24.11 21.55 12.87
N LEU A 373 23.13 21.84 12.01
CA LEU A 373 22.08 22.83 12.26
C LEU A 373 21.26 22.47 13.50
N PHE A 374 20.86 21.21 13.66
CA PHE A 374 20.14 20.75 14.84
C PHE A 374 20.97 20.91 16.13
N ILE A 375 22.24 20.52 16.12
CA ILE A 375 23.15 20.65 17.28
C ILE A 375 23.30 22.12 17.68
N ILE A 376 23.56 23.02 16.72
CA ILE A 376 23.67 24.46 16.95
C ILE A 376 22.39 25.01 17.61
N MET A 377 21.23 24.57 17.14
CA MET A 377 19.94 25.01 17.69
C MET A 377 19.70 24.49 19.11
N ILE A 378 20.03 23.24 19.39
CA ILE A 378 19.91 22.66 20.74
C ILE A 378 20.87 23.35 21.71
N ILE A 379 22.12 23.62 21.30
CA ILE A 379 23.10 24.36 22.11
C ILE A 379 22.58 25.78 22.42
N TYR A 380 22.04 26.47 21.41
CA TYR A 380 21.43 27.78 21.61
C TYR A 380 20.29 27.75 22.62
N LEU A 381 19.36 26.79 22.51
CA LEU A 381 18.24 26.64 23.43
C LEU A 381 18.71 26.26 24.85
N ALA A 382 19.72 25.41 24.98
CA ALA A 382 20.31 25.05 26.28
C ALA A 382 20.95 26.26 26.96
N ASN A 383 21.73 27.07 26.21
CA ASN A 383 22.34 28.29 26.72
C ASN A 383 21.30 29.30 27.19
N LEU A 384 20.17 29.46 26.49
CA LEU A 384 19.07 30.31 26.95
C LEU A 384 18.47 29.83 28.29
N ILE A 385 18.35 28.52 28.49
CA ILE A 385 17.78 27.92 29.70
C ILE A 385 18.74 28.03 30.89
N LEU A 386 20.04 27.85 30.66
CA LEU A 386 21.09 27.85 31.68
C LEU A 386 21.45 29.28 32.11
N ASN A 387 21.59 30.21 31.15
CA ASN A 387 22.06 31.56 31.41
C ASN A 387 20.92 32.59 31.61
N HIS A 388 19.67 32.14 31.72
CA HIS A 388 18.49 32.99 31.96
C HIS A 388 18.35 34.18 30.98
N LEU A 389 18.77 33.98 29.73
CA LEU A 389 18.85 35.02 28.71
C LEU A 389 17.47 35.43 28.13
N PRO A 390 17.35 36.64 27.53
CA PRO A 390 16.10 37.12 26.96
C PRO A 390 15.62 36.23 25.80
N LYS A 391 14.36 35.80 25.87
CA LYS A 391 13.77 34.72 25.06
C LYS A 391 13.27 35.13 23.67
N ARG A 392 13.69 36.28 23.12
CA ARG A 392 13.05 36.93 21.94
C ARG A 392 12.89 36.02 20.70
N LYS A 393 13.93 35.27 20.30
CA LYS A 393 13.89 34.38 19.12
C LYS A 393 13.66 32.89 19.48
N SER A 394 13.62 32.56 20.76
CA SER A 394 13.49 31.18 21.25
C SER A 394 12.27 30.41 20.71
N PRO A 395 11.08 31.04 20.47
CA PRO A 395 9.94 30.33 19.88
C PRO A 395 10.19 29.73 18.50
N VAL A 396 10.92 30.45 17.65
CA VAL A 396 11.14 30.07 16.25
C VAL A 396 12.12 28.91 16.19
N ILE A 397 13.23 29.03 16.92
CA ILE A 397 14.26 28.00 17.01
C ILE A 397 13.70 26.73 17.68
N LEU A 398 12.82 26.88 18.67
CA LEU A 398 12.14 25.74 19.29
C LEU A 398 11.29 24.96 18.29
N ASN A 399 10.46 25.63 17.50
CA ASN A 399 9.62 24.99 16.49
C ASN A 399 10.47 24.20 15.49
N LEU A 400 11.47 24.85 14.91
CA LEU A 400 12.39 24.24 13.95
C LEU A 400 13.10 23.02 14.55
N SER A 401 13.55 23.09 15.82
CA SER A 401 14.23 21.97 16.48
C SER A 401 13.29 20.78 16.62
N ILE A 402 12.06 21.04 17.10
CA ILE A 402 11.07 19.99 17.35
C ILE A 402 10.65 19.31 16.03
N TRP A 403 10.56 20.07 14.93
CA TRP A 403 10.18 19.54 13.60
C TRP A 403 11.26 18.65 12.97
N LEU A 404 12.53 18.84 13.33
CA LEU A 404 13.63 18.02 12.83
C LEU A 404 13.75 16.64 13.51
N ILE A 405 13.20 16.48 14.72
CA ILE A 405 13.36 15.25 15.52
C ILE A 405 12.94 13.97 14.77
N PRO A 406 11.78 13.90 14.08
CA PRO A 406 11.38 12.69 13.36
C PRO A 406 12.26 12.38 12.14
N ILE A 407 12.93 13.40 11.60
CA ILE A 407 13.68 13.33 10.34
C ILE A 407 15.11 12.84 10.58
N LEU A 408 15.75 13.30 11.66
CA LEU A 408 17.18 13.07 11.91
C LEU A 408 17.57 11.58 11.90
N PRO A 409 16.85 10.66 12.59
CA PRO A 409 17.20 9.23 12.53
C PRO A 409 17.01 8.64 11.13
N LEU A 410 16.03 9.13 10.35
CA LEU A 410 15.79 8.65 8.98
C LEU A 410 16.96 9.02 8.04
N ILE A 411 17.51 10.22 8.19
CA ILE A 411 18.68 10.66 7.41
C ILE A 411 19.89 9.75 7.72
N LEU A 412 20.12 9.38 8.99
CA LEU A 412 21.19 8.43 9.35
C LEU A 412 20.94 7.01 8.85
N TYR A 413 19.69 6.56 8.76
CA TYR A 413 19.38 5.24 8.21
C TYR A 413 19.67 5.15 6.71
N TYR A 414 19.34 6.20 5.97
CA TYR A 414 19.56 6.26 4.53
C TYR A 414 21.03 6.02 4.14
N THR A 415 21.97 6.31 5.05
CA THR A 415 23.41 6.14 4.78
C THR A 415 23.91 4.72 4.93
N LYS A 416 23.36 3.98 5.91
CA LYS A 416 23.65 2.54 6.06
C LYS A 416 23.04 1.71 4.93
N PHE A 417 22.02 2.25 4.24
CA PHE A 417 21.45 1.66 3.04
C PHE A 417 22.41 1.75 1.84
N VAL A 418 23.14 2.85 1.71
CA VAL A 418 24.18 3.04 0.67
C VAL A 418 25.39 2.12 0.92
N ASP A 419 25.79 1.92 2.17
CA ASP A 419 26.97 1.13 2.55
C ASP A 419 26.77 -0.42 2.48
N LYS A 420 25.77 -0.92 1.75
CA LYS A 420 25.47 -2.37 1.52
C LYS A 420 25.52 -3.29 2.78
N SER A 421 25.47 -2.75 3.99
CA SER A 421 25.63 -3.50 5.24
C SER A 421 24.29 -4.01 5.80
N ILE A 422 24.34 -4.73 6.94
CA ILE A 422 23.28 -5.50 7.64
C ILE A 422 21.87 -4.86 7.64
N PHE A 423 21.75 -3.54 7.52
CA PHE A 423 20.48 -2.80 7.50
C PHE A 423 19.72 -2.86 6.18
N ARG A 424 20.33 -3.38 5.09
CA ARG A 424 19.62 -3.63 3.81
C ARG A 424 18.43 -4.57 3.97
N ASN A 425 18.49 -5.47 4.95
CA ASN A 425 17.52 -6.54 5.11
C ASN A 425 16.24 -6.14 5.87
N TYR A 426 16.23 -5.01 6.61
CA TYR A 426 15.10 -4.64 7.48
C TYR A 426 14.75 -3.13 7.48
N PRO A 427 14.52 -2.49 6.32
CA PRO A 427 14.12 -1.08 6.26
C PRO A 427 12.87 -0.78 7.08
N ASN A 428 11.88 -1.66 7.04
CA ASN A 428 10.62 -1.48 7.75
C ASN A 428 10.82 -1.37 9.27
N LEU A 429 11.69 -2.22 9.85
CA LEU A 429 11.94 -2.24 11.29
C LEU A 429 12.50 -0.91 11.79
N PHE A 430 13.38 -0.27 11.02
CA PHE A 430 13.98 1.02 11.40
C PHE A 430 12.94 2.12 11.56
N PHE A 431 11.98 2.21 10.64
CA PHE A 431 10.91 3.20 10.72
C PHE A 431 10.04 3.00 11.98
N TRP A 432 9.73 1.75 12.34
CA TRP A 432 8.99 1.45 13.57
C TRP A 432 9.78 1.83 14.83
N ILE A 433 11.08 1.53 14.86
CA ILE A 433 11.98 1.94 15.96
C ILE A 433 12.03 3.46 16.07
N ASN A 434 12.14 4.17 14.94
CA ASN A 434 12.18 5.63 14.93
C ASN A 434 10.88 6.25 15.46
N LEU A 435 9.70 5.70 15.14
CA LEU A 435 8.44 6.16 15.75
C LEU A 435 8.49 6.06 17.29
N ILE A 436 8.98 4.95 17.84
CA ILE A 436 9.13 4.76 19.29
C ILE A 436 10.16 5.75 19.86
N PHE A 437 11.29 5.91 19.18
CA PHE A 437 12.35 6.84 19.57
C PHE A 437 11.88 8.29 19.67
N VAL A 438 11.10 8.77 18.69
CA VAL A 438 10.52 10.12 18.72
C VAL A 438 9.60 10.30 19.93
N ASN A 439 8.78 9.29 20.26
CA ASN A 439 7.90 9.33 21.43
C ASN A 439 8.70 9.46 22.75
N ILE A 440 9.82 8.73 22.88
CA ILE A 440 10.70 8.81 24.05
C ILE A 440 11.38 10.18 24.14
N ILE A 441 11.90 10.70 23.02
CA ILE A 441 12.52 12.05 23.00
C ILE A 441 11.52 13.11 23.43
N PHE A 442 10.30 13.08 22.88
CA PHE A 442 9.27 14.07 23.20
C PHE A 442 8.91 14.07 24.68
N PHE A 443 8.88 12.90 25.33
CA PHE A 443 8.67 12.80 26.77
C PHE A 443 9.69 13.64 27.56
N PHE A 444 10.98 13.48 27.25
CA PHE A 444 12.05 14.24 27.92
C PHE A 444 12.05 15.73 27.55
N LEU A 445 11.65 16.09 26.33
CA LEU A 445 11.60 17.48 25.87
C LEU A 445 10.50 18.33 26.52
N MET A 446 9.48 17.73 27.14
CA MET A 446 8.41 18.52 27.76
C MET A 446 8.88 19.40 28.93
N LYS A 447 9.91 18.96 29.68
CA LYS A 447 10.51 19.76 30.76
C LYS A 447 11.18 21.04 30.24
N PRO A 448 12.16 20.99 29.31
CA PRO A 448 12.79 22.18 28.78
C PRO A 448 11.81 23.09 28.02
N ILE A 449 10.84 22.51 27.30
CA ILE A 449 9.78 23.28 26.62
C ILE A 449 8.98 24.11 27.63
N LYS A 450 8.57 23.52 28.76
CA LYS A 450 7.84 24.23 29.82
C LYS A 450 8.67 25.40 30.39
N LYS A 451 9.95 25.14 30.71
CA LYS A 451 10.88 26.16 31.27
C LYS A 451 11.14 27.30 30.29
N LEU A 452 11.29 26.99 28.99
CA LEU A 452 11.40 28.00 27.94
C LEU A 452 10.14 28.86 27.85
N ARG A 453 8.95 28.29 28.04
CA ARG A 453 7.69 29.03 27.97
C ARG A 453 7.26 29.75 29.23
N ALA A 454 7.96 29.55 30.35
CA ALA A 454 7.58 30.13 31.65
C ALA A 454 6.11 29.86 32.00
N LEU A 455 5.63 28.64 31.72
CA LEU A 455 4.28 28.24 32.10
C LEU A 455 4.22 28.08 33.63
N PRO A 456 3.18 28.59 34.30
CA PRO A 456 3.07 28.54 35.77
C PRO A 456 3.14 27.11 36.31
N GLU A 457 3.72 26.99 37.50
CA GLU A 457 3.82 25.72 38.23
C GLU A 457 2.48 25.40 38.93
N GLU A 458 2.12 24.11 38.95
CA GLU A 458 1.06 23.58 39.81
C GLU A 458 1.67 23.14 41.13
#